data_AF-A0ABD6PN11-F1
#
_entry.id   AF-A0ABD6PN11-F1
#
_cell.length_a   1.000
_cell.length_b   1.000
_cell.length_c   1.000
_cell.angle_alpha   90.00
_cell.angle_beta   90.00
_cell.angle_gamma   90.00
#
_symmetry.space_group_name_H-M   'P 1'
#
loop_
_entity.id
_entity.type
_entity.pdbx_description
1 polymer ?
#
loop_
_entity_poly.entity_id
_entity_poly.type
_entity_poly.pdbx_seq_one_letter_code
_entity_poly.pdbx_strand_id
1 'polypeptide(L)'
;RIIKFKDKITRQQKTAALPQAEIADGKCWGRLGFYGLSIESNPTKRRKLADYLQKEGSQTAFTITDRAGWHEDSYIMPSGETITATDKDPAIIYNGDTSQAKAYQPNGELTDWQQNIARYAVGNSRLCLALGASFAAPLLSLLNEESGGFHLMGDSSDGKTTAAKVALSVWGKPSGSLLSWSGTKIGFSNTAAARNDGLLVLDEIGQASPHVIGDTVYSVMNGINKVQGAKQGGNRALSRWKVMMFSTGEKTPDSILKHNKGDWNAGQAARLPSIRAAAQYGIYDTLHGFEDGALLSEHIAQSAEKYHGTAGRLFIQQLLDDLEQAKQQATERMAAFMATIPELSGQARRVAKRFAIAAAALELAAPVTGLPVGVGMAGVKKCFDEWLEANGAGKHEDRRIIEQAEDFIAQHALGTRFMEWSDKSTNKDHAGYRKQEGEKLELWVIRRVFADEIAQSFDEAKVCRVLVDNGLLKYNHKNRGYQHQRKGNGWFHVLATNIELDD
;
A
#
# COMPACT_ATOMS: atom_id res chain seq x y z
N ARG A 1 -3.57 -1.28 -36.61
CA ARG A 1 -2.44 -0.78 -37.44
C ARG A 1 -1.65 0.23 -36.65
N ILE A 2 -0.32 0.20 -36.76
CA ILE A 2 0.55 1.21 -36.16
C ILE A 2 0.95 2.20 -37.25
N ILE A 3 0.84 3.48 -36.96
CA ILE A 3 1.25 4.54 -37.87
C ILE A 3 2.45 5.28 -37.27
N LYS A 4 3.47 5.53 -38.08
CA LYS A 4 4.59 6.42 -37.78
C LYS A 4 4.50 7.61 -38.73
N PHE A 5 4.52 8.83 -38.20
CA PHE A 5 4.43 10.04 -39.01
C PHE A 5 5.26 11.17 -38.41
N LYS A 6 5.68 12.11 -39.25
CA LYS A 6 6.41 13.31 -38.82
C LYS A 6 5.42 14.46 -38.70
N ASP A 7 5.31 15.04 -37.50
CA ASP A 7 4.48 16.21 -37.27
C ASP A 7 4.92 17.36 -38.20
N LYS A 8 3.96 17.98 -38.89
CA LYS A 8 4.27 19.03 -39.87
C LYS A 8 4.82 20.29 -39.21
N ILE A 9 4.40 20.59 -37.99
CA ILE A 9 4.74 21.80 -37.23
C ILE A 9 6.00 21.54 -36.40
N THR A 10 5.96 20.56 -35.49
CA THR A 10 7.07 20.32 -34.54
C THR A 10 8.22 19.52 -35.17
N ARG A 11 8.00 18.91 -36.34
CA ARG A 11 8.94 18.00 -37.01
C ARG A 11 9.33 16.77 -36.19
N GLN A 12 8.68 16.54 -35.05
CA GLN A 12 8.90 15.35 -34.23
C GLN A 12 8.27 14.13 -34.91
N GLN A 13 8.93 12.98 -34.80
CA GLN A 13 8.32 11.71 -35.15
C GLN A 13 7.33 11.32 -34.06
N LYS A 14 6.16 10.85 -34.49
CA LYS A 14 5.08 10.37 -33.62
C LYS A 14 4.67 8.97 -34.07
N THR A 15 4.37 8.12 -33.10
CA THR A 15 3.86 6.76 -33.30
C THR A 15 2.50 6.67 -32.64
N ALA A 16 1.53 6.07 -33.32
CA ALA A 16 0.19 5.87 -32.77
C ALA A 16 -0.46 4.57 -33.23
N ALA A 17 -1.34 4.03 -32.39
CA ALA A 17 -2.16 2.87 -32.71
C ALA A 17 -3.52 3.29 -33.28
N LEU A 18 -3.91 2.64 -34.37
CA LEU A 18 -5.17 2.85 -35.08
C LEU A 18 -5.95 1.52 -35.17
N PRO A 19 -7.14 1.41 -34.54
CA PRO A 19 -7.95 0.20 -34.65
C PRO A 19 -8.36 -0.07 -36.09
N GLN A 20 -8.20 -1.31 -36.55
CA GLN A 20 -8.48 -1.65 -37.96
C GLN A 20 -9.96 -1.47 -38.32
N ALA A 21 -10.86 -1.72 -37.35
CA ALA A 21 -12.29 -1.48 -37.51
C ALA A 21 -12.60 0.01 -37.80
N GLU A 22 -11.90 0.95 -37.15
CA GLU A 22 -12.08 2.39 -37.38
C GLU A 22 -11.59 2.83 -38.78
N ILE A 23 -10.65 2.08 -39.36
CA ILE A 23 -10.18 2.34 -40.73
C ILE A 23 -11.22 1.81 -41.72
N ALA A 24 -11.74 0.60 -41.49
CA ALA A 24 -12.73 -0.04 -42.36
C ALA A 24 -14.06 0.71 -42.40
N ASP A 25 -14.53 1.26 -41.27
CA ASP A 25 -15.79 2.00 -41.17
C ASP A 25 -15.64 3.52 -41.40
N GLY A 26 -14.42 3.99 -41.69
CA GLY A 26 -14.12 5.39 -41.97
C GLY A 26 -14.21 6.33 -40.76
N LYS A 27 -14.25 5.82 -39.52
CA LYS A 27 -14.26 6.64 -38.30
C LYS A 27 -12.88 7.09 -37.82
N CYS A 28 -11.81 6.55 -38.40
CA CYS A 28 -10.43 6.87 -38.03
C CYS A 28 -10.02 8.34 -38.25
N TRP A 29 -10.73 9.09 -39.10
CA TRP A 29 -10.31 10.46 -39.48
C TRP A 29 -10.23 11.43 -38.31
N GLY A 30 -11.17 11.35 -37.36
CA GLY A 30 -11.15 12.19 -36.16
C GLY A 30 -9.92 11.91 -35.28
N ARG A 31 -9.54 10.64 -35.15
CA ARG A 31 -8.36 10.21 -34.38
C ARG A 31 -7.05 10.64 -35.07
N LEU A 32 -6.96 10.49 -36.39
CA LEU A 32 -5.81 11.00 -37.15
C LEU A 32 -5.69 12.53 -37.01
N GLY A 33 -6.81 13.25 -37.05
CA GLY A 33 -6.85 14.68 -36.78
C GLY A 33 -6.38 15.05 -35.37
N PHE A 34 -6.81 14.29 -34.35
CA PHE A 34 -6.36 14.44 -32.96
C PHE A 34 -4.84 14.26 -32.83
N TYR A 35 -4.24 13.37 -33.62
CA TYR A 35 -2.78 13.21 -33.68
C TYR A 35 -2.03 14.33 -34.40
N GLY A 36 -2.75 15.29 -35.00
CA GLY A 36 -2.19 16.44 -35.72
C GLY A 36 -2.02 16.22 -37.23
N LEU A 37 -2.59 15.14 -37.79
CA LEU A 37 -2.56 14.90 -39.24
C LEU A 37 -3.65 15.69 -39.96
N SER A 38 -3.28 16.41 -41.02
CA SER A 38 -4.25 17.08 -41.89
C SER A 38 -4.91 16.06 -42.82
N ILE A 39 -6.17 15.72 -42.55
CA ILE A 39 -6.94 14.77 -43.36
C ILE A 39 -7.88 15.54 -44.29
N GLU A 40 -7.68 15.40 -45.59
CA GLU A 40 -8.55 16.03 -46.59
C GLU A 40 -10.01 15.55 -46.47
N SER A 41 -10.97 16.44 -46.76
CA SER A 41 -12.40 16.14 -46.72
C SER A 41 -12.91 15.32 -47.90
N ASN A 42 -12.17 15.27 -49.01
CA ASN A 42 -12.56 14.58 -50.22
C ASN A 42 -12.75 13.06 -49.99
N PRO A 43 -13.95 12.50 -50.21
CA PRO A 43 -14.23 11.08 -49.96
C PRO A 43 -13.35 10.11 -50.75
N THR A 44 -13.04 10.42 -52.01
CA THR A 44 -12.20 9.57 -52.86
C THR A 44 -10.77 9.50 -52.35
N LYS A 45 -10.21 10.62 -51.87
CA LYS A 45 -8.87 10.65 -51.26
C LYS A 45 -8.84 9.90 -49.93
N ARG A 46 -9.86 10.06 -49.08
CA ARG A 46 -10.00 9.30 -47.83
C ARG A 46 -10.06 7.80 -48.06
N ARG A 47 -10.80 7.35 -49.07
CA ARG A 47 -10.85 5.93 -49.45
C ARG A 47 -9.48 5.39 -49.85
N LYS A 48 -8.73 6.12 -50.69
CA LYS A 48 -7.35 5.74 -51.06
C LYS A 48 -6.43 5.64 -49.84
N LEU A 49 -6.54 6.57 -48.89
CA LEU A 49 -5.78 6.52 -47.64
C LEU A 49 -6.19 5.34 -46.76
N ALA A 50 -7.49 5.03 -46.67
CA ALA A 50 -7.98 3.86 -45.92
C ALA A 50 -7.45 2.54 -46.52
N ASP A 51 -7.43 2.43 -47.86
CA ASP A 51 -6.85 1.28 -48.56
C ASP A 51 -5.36 1.16 -48.29
N TYR A 52 -4.62 2.28 -48.38
CA TYR A 52 -3.18 2.33 -48.07
C TYR A 52 -2.89 1.86 -46.64
N LEU A 53 -3.58 2.42 -45.64
CA LEU A 53 -3.40 2.06 -44.22
C LEU A 53 -3.73 0.57 -43.94
N GLN A 54 -4.58 -0.05 -44.75
CA GLN A 54 -4.98 -1.44 -44.58
C GLN A 54 -4.06 -2.43 -45.31
N LYS A 55 -3.58 -2.08 -46.50
CA LYS A 55 -2.87 -3.00 -47.41
C LYS A 55 -1.35 -2.85 -47.35
N GLU A 56 -0.87 -1.64 -47.10
CA GLU A 56 0.56 -1.32 -47.15
C GLU A 56 1.18 -1.32 -45.75
N GLY A 57 2.51 -1.44 -45.70
CA GLY A 57 3.31 -1.37 -44.47
C GLY A 57 3.83 -2.72 -43.98
N SER A 58 4.53 -2.68 -42.84
CA SER A 58 5.10 -3.89 -42.22
C SER A 58 4.01 -4.79 -41.62
N GLN A 59 4.24 -6.11 -41.65
CA GLN A 59 3.45 -7.11 -40.93
C GLN A 59 3.96 -7.35 -39.50
N THR A 60 4.85 -6.49 -38.98
CA THR A 60 5.28 -6.53 -37.58
C THR A 60 4.07 -6.48 -36.65
N ALA A 61 3.92 -7.51 -35.82
CA ALA A 61 2.91 -7.53 -34.77
C ALA A 61 3.35 -6.58 -33.64
N PHE A 62 2.44 -5.73 -33.19
CA PHE A 62 2.67 -4.85 -32.04
C PHE A 62 1.72 -5.22 -30.90
N THR A 63 2.25 -5.25 -29.69
CA THR A 63 1.47 -5.29 -28.45
C THR A 63 1.07 -3.87 -28.07
N ILE A 64 -0.23 -3.62 -27.90
CA ILE A 64 -0.73 -2.34 -27.38
C ILE A 64 -1.12 -2.56 -25.93
N THR A 65 -0.59 -1.73 -25.04
CA THR A 65 -0.87 -1.84 -23.61
C THR A 65 -1.23 -0.49 -23.01
N ASP A 66 -2.16 -0.50 -22.07
CA ASP A 66 -2.56 0.67 -21.27
C ASP A 66 -1.85 0.71 -19.90
N ARG A 67 -0.93 -0.23 -19.64
CA ARG A 67 -0.21 -0.37 -18.36
C ARG A 67 1.29 -0.18 -18.53
N ALA A 68 1.87 0.51 -17.55
CA ALA A 68 3.33 0.56 -17.37
C ALA A 68 3.84 -0.78 -16.78
N GLY A 69 5.14 -0.86 -16.47
CA GLY A 69 5.75 -2.00 -15.80
C GLY A 69 6.30 -3.05 -16.76
N TRP A 70 6.38 -4.29 -16.29
CA TRP A 70 7.00 -5.39 -17.04
C TRP A 70 6.13 -5.86 -18.20
N HIS A 71 6.77 -6.02 -19.35
CA HIS A 71 6.27 -6.69 -20.55
C HIS A 71 7.38 -7.55 -21.12
N GLU A 72 7.44 -8.81 -20.68
CA GLU A 72 8.49 -9.77 -21.04
C GLU A 72 9.90 -9.27 -20.68
N ASP A 73 10.74 -8.97 -21.68
CA ASP A 73 12.12 -8.49 -21.56
C ASP A 73 12.24 -6.96 -21.59
N SER A 74 11.11 -6.27 -21.39
CA SER A 74 10.98 -4.83 -21.49
C SER A 74 10.24 -4.26 -20.27
N TYR A 75 10.63 -3.06 -19.85
CA TYR A 75 9.95 -2.31 -18.79
C TYR A 75 9.47 -0.97 -19.32
N ILE A 76 8.17 -0.69 -19.21
CA ILE A 76 7.58 0.57 -19.64
C ILE A 76 7.46 1.51 -18.44
N MET A 77 8.09 2.68 -18.53
CA MET A 77 7.94 3.76 -17.56
C MET A 77 6.57 4.46 -17.74
N PRO A 78 6.02 5.12 -16.72
CA PRO A 78 4.78 5.89 -16.85
C PRO A 78 4.85 7.07 -17.85
N SER A 79 6.06 7.45 -18.28
CA SER A 79 6.28 8.37 -19.40
C SER A 79 5.96 7.76 -20.77
N GLY A 80 5.85 6.43 -20.88
CA GLY A 80 5.84 5.67 -22.12
C GLY A 80 7.23 5.34 -22.68
N GLU A 81 8.30 5.74 -21.98
CA GLU A 81 9.66 5.27 -22.29
C GLU A 81 9.76 3.77 -21.99
N THR A 82 10.31 3.01 -22.94
CA THR A 82 10.56 1.59 -22.76
C THR A 82 12.04 1.35 -22.56
N ILE A 83 12.38 0.65 -21.48
CA ILE A 83 13.73 0.20 -21.16
C ILE A 83 13.80 -1.28 -21.51
N THR A 84 14.81 -1.68 -22.28
CA THR A 84 14.95 -3.04 -22.82
C THR A 84 16.33 -3.61 -22.53
N ALA A 85 16.42 -4.95 -22.42
CA ALA A 85 17.70 -5.65 -22.27
C ALA A 85 18.56 -5.62 -23.55
N THR A 86 17.94 -5.39 -24.71
CA THR A 86 18.60 -5.35 -26.02
C THR A 86 18.32 -4.02 -26.72
N ASP A 87 19.19 -3.60 -27.64
CA ASP A 87 18.99 -2.41 -28.50
C ASP A 87 17.81 -2.56 -29.49
N LYS A 88 16.99 -3.61 -29.37
CA LYS A 88 15.80 -3.79 -30.20
C LYS A 88 14.70 -2.87 -29.69
N ASP A 89 14.16 -2.05 -30.59
CA ASP A 89 12.91 -1.32 -30.37
C ASP A 89 11.79 -2.36 -30.16
N PRO A 90 11.27 -2.54 -28.93
CA PRO A 90 10.28 -3.57 -28.68
C PRO A 90 9.02 -3.18 -29.45
N ALA A 91 8.36 -4.18 -30.05
CA ALA A 91 7.12 -3.95 -30.76
C ALA A 91 5.95 -3.73 -29.77
N ILE A 92 6.09 -2.77 -28.85
CA ILE A 92 5.15 -2.45 -27.78
C ILE A 92 4.81 -0.97 -27.86
N ILE A 93 3.52 -0.65 -27.80
CA ILE A 93 3.03 0.73 -27.76
C ILE A 93 2.24 0.94 -26.49
N TYR A 94 2.75 1.87 -25.68
CA TYR A 94 2.06 2.37 -24.51
C TYR A 94 0.96 3.35 -24.93
N ASN A 95 -0.27 3.05 -24.51
CA ASN A 95 -1.47 3.85 -24.71
C ASN A 95 -2.23 4.03 -23.38
N GLY A 96 -1.49 4.05 -22.27
CA GLY A 96 -2.00 4.34 -20.93
C GLY A 96 -2.05 5.83 -20.63
N ASP A 97 -2.26 6.17 -19.36
CA ASP A 97 -2.30 7.56 -18.89
C ASP A 97 -0.89 8.17 -18.84
N THR A 98 -0.60 9.06 -19.79
CA THR A 98 0.65 9.82 -19.88
C THR A 98 0.53 11.25 -19.32
N SER A 99 -0.52 11.57 -18.57
CA SER A 99 -0.73 12.93 -18.02
C SER A 99 0.44 13.42 -17.17
N GLN A 100 1.15 12.50 -16.50
CA GLN A 100 2.33 12.77 -15.69
C GLN A 100 3.65 12.44 -16.39
N ALA A 101 3.66 12.20 -17.71
CA ALA A 101 4.87 11.74 -18.41
C ALA A 101 6.09 12.66 -18.23
N LYS A 102 5.87 13.99 -18.16
CA LYS A 102 6.93 14.97 -17.90
C LYS A 102 7.60 14.77 -16.55
N ALA A 103 6.85 14.32 -15.53
CA ALA A 103 7.40 14.08 -14.20
C ALA A 103 8.39 12.91 -14.20
N TYR A 104 8.25 11.95 -15.12
CA TYR A 104 9.15 10.80 -15.19
C TYR A 104 10.41 11.06 -16.00
N GLN A 105 10.64 12.26 -16.52
CA GLN A 105 11.91 12.59 -17.19
C GLN A 105 13.06 12.64 -16.17
N PRO A 106 14.22 12.04 -16.48
CA PRO A 106 15.38 12.07 -15.59
C PRO A 106 16.06 13.45 -15.65
N ASN A 107 16.70 13.85 -14.56
CA ASN A 107 17.54 15.03 -14.51
C ASN A 107 18.73 14.80 -13.57
N GLY A 108 19.94 15.10 -14.05
CA GLY A 108 21.20 14.88 -13.33
C GLY A 108 21.78 13.48 -13.48
N GLU A 109 23.03 13.32 -13.07
CA GLU A 109 23.75 12.06 -13.12
C GLU A 109 23.45 11.18 -11.90
N LEU A 110 23.76 9.89 -11.98
CA LEU A 110 23.59 8.98 -10.84
C LEU A 110 24.43 9.43 -9.64
N THR A 111 25.67 9.87 -9.88
CA THR A 111 26.58 10.33 -8.83
C THR A 111 26.03 11.54 -8.08
N ASP A 112 25.36 12.46 -8.77
CA ASP A 112 24.67 13.58 -8.14
C ASP A 112 23.54 13.08 -7.21
N TRP A 113 22.73 12.13 -7.68
CA TRP A 113 21.65 11.54 -6.89
C TRP A 113 22.20 10.81 -5.65
N GLN A 114 23.28 10.03 -5.81
CA GLN A 114 23.92 9.33 -4.71
C GLN A 114 24.45 10.29 -3.64
N GLN A 115 25.16 11.36 -4.05
CA GLN A 115 25.80 12.31 -3.14
C GLN A 115 24.81 13.25 -2.44
N ASN A 116 23.68 13.57 -3.07
CA ASN A 116 22.74 14.56 -2.53
C ASN A 116 21.47 13.93 -1.93
N ILE A 117 21.25 12.63 -2.13
CA ILE A 117 20.03 11.95 -1.66
C ILE A 117 20.36 10.62 -1.01
N ALA A 118 20.94 9.66 -1.76
CA ALA A 118 21.10 8.29 -1.28
C ALA A 118 21.99 8.19 -0.04
N ARG A 119 23.09 8.95 0.02
CA ARG A 119 24.04 8.91 1.15
C ARG A 119 23.40 9.17 2.51
N TYR A 120 22.32 9.95 2.54
CA TYR A 120 21.64 10.29 3.79
C TYR A 120 20.77 9.14 4.32
N ALA A 121 20.56 8.08 3.55
CA ALA A 121 19.95 6.86 4.08
C ALA A 121 20.89 6.10 5.02
N VAL A 122 22.22 6.32 4.95
CA VAL A 122 23.17 5.66 5.86
C VAL A 122 22.90 6.07 7.30
N GLY A 123 22.36 5.13 8.08
CA GLY A 123 22.00 5.39 9.47
C GLY A 123 20.60 5.95 9.67
N ASN A 124 19.83 6.28 8.61
CA ASN A 124 18.46 6.81 8.71
C ASN A 124 17.41 5.77 8.26
N SER A 125 16.73 5.17 9.23
CA SER A 125 15.80 4.05 9.06
C SER A 125 14.61 4.35 8.15
N ARG A 126 13.98 5.53 8.28
CA ARG A 126 12.82 5.94 7.47
C ARG A 126 13.21 6.21 6.02
N LEU A 127 14.42 6.71 5.77
CA LEU A 127 14.95 6.88 4.42
C LEU A 127 15.30 5.54 3.76
N CYS A 128 15.88 4.59 4.50
CA CYS A 128 16.06 3.22 4.04
C CYS A 128 14.70 2.58 3.70
N LEU A 129 13.67 2.74 4.54
CA LEU A 129 12.33 2.23 4.25
C LEU A 129 11.73 2.85 2.98
N ALA A 130 11.87 4.17 2.80
CA ALA A 130 11.36 4.88 1.63
C ALA A 130 12.04 4.42 0.32
N LEU A 131 13.37 4.32 0.32
CA LEU A 131 14.13 3.80 -0.82
C LEU A 131 13.83 2.32 -1.07
N GLY A 132 13.79 1.50 -0.02
CA GLY A 132 13.46 0.07 -0.11
C GLY A 132 12.07 -0.17 -0.69
N ALA A 133 11.07 0.59 -0.26
CA ALA A 133 9.73 0.55 -0.86
C ALA A 133 9.78 0.94 -2.35
N SER A 134 10.55 1.97 -2.70
CA SER A 134 10.70 2.43 -4.08
C SER A 134 11.30 1.34 -4.99
N PHE A 135 12.45 0.76 -4.60
CA PHE A 135 13.13 -0.27 -5.39
C PHE A 135 12.42 -1.63 -5.36
N ALA A 136 11.59 -1.91 -4.36
CA ALA A 136 10.81 -3.14 -4.30
C ALA A 136 9.63 -3.17 -5.28
N ALA A 137 9.18 -2.02 -5.77
CA ALA A 137 8.04 -1.93 -6.69
C ALA A 137 8.16 -2.82 -7.95
N PRO A 138 9.26 -2.75 -8.74
CA PRO A 138 9.44 -3.61 -9.90
C PRO A 138 9.61 -5.10 -9.54
N LEU A 139 10.00 -5.43 -8.31
CA LEU A 139 10.18 -6.82 -7.89
C LEU A 139 8.85 -7.54 -7.60
N LEU A 140 7.74 -6.81 -7.41
CA LEU A 140 6.44 -7.40 -7.05
C LEU A 140 5.94 -8.41 -8.08
N SER A 141 5.98 -8.08 -9.37
CA SER A 141 5.60 -9.05 -10.42
C SER A 141 6.63 -10.16 -10.59
N LEU A 142 7.92 -9.83 -10.55
CA LEU A 142 9.00 -10.79 -10.74
C LEU A 142 9.03 -11.89 -9.67
N LEU A 143 8.70 -11.54 -8.42
CA LEU A 143 8.66 -12.46 -7.27
C LEU A 143 7.25 -12.97 -6.96
N ASN A 144 6.27 -12.64 -7.80
CA ASN A 144 4.87 -12.96 -7.62
C ASN A 144 4.28 -12.51 -6.26
N GLU A 145 4.76 -11.38 -5.72
CA GLU A 145 4.22 -10.76 -4.51
C GLU A 145 2.96 -9.92 -4.82
N GLU A 146 2.12 -9.68 -3.82
CA GLU A 146 0.91 -8.85 -3.96
C GLU A 146 1.22 -7.37 -3.81
N SER A 147 0.35 -6.50 -4.36
CA SER A 147 0.41 -5.06 -4.08
C SER A 147 0.36 -4.74 -2.58
N GLY A 148 0.92 -3.58 -2.27
CA GLY A 148 0.62 -2.78 -1.10
C GLY A 148 1.84 -2.00 -0.68
N GLY A 149 2.09 -1.75 0.60
CA GLY A 149 3.12 -0.77 0.90
C GLY A 149 3.25 -0.41 2.36
N PHE A 150 3.59 0.84 2.62
CA PHE A 150 3.80 1.38 3.96
C PHE A 150 3.07 2.71 4.10
N HIS A 151 2.51 2.94 5.28
CA HIS A 151 1.96 4.23 5.66
C HIS A 151 2.80 4.84 6.77
N LEU A 152 3.49 5.93 6.49
CA LEU A 152 4.31 6.65 7.47
C LEU A 152 3.42 7.62 8.27
N MET A 153 3.28 7.37 9.56
CA MET A 153 2.36 8.06 10.46
C MET A 153 3.12 8.79 11.57
N GLY A 154 2.80 10.05 11.80
CA GLY A 154 3.39 10.85 12.88
C GLY A 154 3.02 12.32 12.77
N ASP A 155 3.54 13.15 13.66
CA ASP A 155 3.13 14.55 13.80
C ASP A 155 3.49 15.38 12.57
N SER A 156 2.78 16.50 12.41
CA SER A 156 3.05 17.44 11.33
C SER A 156 4.50 17.92 11.39
N SER A 157 5.10 18.18 10.23
CA SER A 157 6.49 18.66 10.09
C SER A 157 7.60 17.69 10.52
N ASP A 158 7.32 16.41 10.75
CA ASP A 158 8.35 15.39 11.04
C ASP A 158 9.24 15.00 9.84
N GLY A 159 8.95 15.51 8.63
CA GLY A 159 9.69 15.15 7.41
C GLY A 159 9.11 13.97 6.62
N LYS A 160 7.89 13.52 6.93
CA LYS A 160 7.19 12.42 6.21
C LYS A 160 7.15 12.64 4.70
N THR A 161 6.75 13.84 4.27
CA THR A 161 6.72 14.22 2.85
C THR A 161 8.12 14.23 2.23
N THR A 162 9.18 14.50 3.01
CA THR A 162 10.57 14.37 2.52
C THR A 162 10.92 12.93 2.20
N ALA A 163 10.58 11.96 3.07
CA ALA A 163 10.76 10.54 2.78
C ALA A 163 10.00 10.11 1.51
N ALA A 164 8.76 10.58 1.36
CA ALA A 164 7.97 10.38 0.14
C ALA A 164 8.66 10.95 -1.12
N LYS A 165 9.23 12.15 -1.05
CA LYS A 165 9.99 12.77 -2.15
C LYS A 165 11.28 11.99 -2.47
N VAL A 166 11.99 11.49 -1.46
CA VAL A 166 13.16 10.61 -1.65
C VAL A 166 12.76 9.36 -2.43
N ALA A 167 11.68 8.68 -2.04
CA ALA A 167 11.19 7.50 -2.74
C ALA A 167 10.84 7.79 -4.21
N LEU A 168 10.17 8.91 -4.48
CA LEU A 168 9.80 9.34 -5.84
C LEU A 168 11.00 9.72 -6.69
N SER A 169 12.04 10.32 -6.10
CA SER A 169 13.24 10.78 -6.83
C SER A 169 13.96 9.65 -7.57
N VAL A 170 13.76 8.40 -7.16
CA VAL A 170 14.27 7.22 -7.89
C VAL A 170 13.73 7.19 -9.32
N TRP A 171 12.46 7.51 -9.53
CA TRP A 171 11.74 7.30 -10.79
C TRP A 171 11.55 8.59 -11.61
N GLY A 172 11.46 9.73 -10.94
CA GLY A 172 11.19 11.02 -11.58
C GLY A 172 11.06 12.16 -10.59
N LYS A 173 10.65 13.32 -11.10
CA LYS A 173 10.50 14.56 -10.35
C LYS A 173 9.41 14.40 -9.29
N PRO A 174 9.71 14.58 -7.99
CA PRO A 174 8.73 14.38 -6.93
C PRO A 174 7.50 15.29 -7.07
N SER A 175 7.68 16.59 -7.28
CA SER A 175 6.56 17.55 -7.43
C SER A 175 5.57 17.22 -8.56
N GLY A 176 5.99 16.50 -9.59
CA GLY A 176 5.12 16.10 -10.70
C GLY A 176 4.45 14.73 -10.55
N SER A 177 4.88 13.94 -9.56
CA SER A 177 4.45 12.54 -9.38
C SER A 177 3.90 12.23 -7.98
N LEU A 178 4.14 13.11 -7.01
CA LEU A 178 3.51 13.10 -5.69
C LEU A 178 2.03 13.44 -5.85
N LEU A 179 1.16 12.56 -5.35
CA LEU A 179 -0.29 12.77 -5.32
C LEU A 179 -0.72 12.98 -3.89
N SER A 180 -1.75 13.80 -3.68
CA SER A 180 -2.44 13.81 -2.39
C SER A 180 -3.49 12.68 -2.35
N TRP A 181 -3.95 12.35 -1.15
CA TRP A 181 -5.10 11.47 -0.97
C TRP A 181 -6.44 12.09 -1.44
N SER A 182 -6.45 13.36 -1.86
CA SER A 182 -7.62 14.01 -2.46
C SER A 182 -7.84 13.51 -3.89
N GLY A 183 -8.67 12.50 -4.04
CA GLY A 183 -8.96 11.89 -5.33
C GLY A 183 -10.19 10.99 -5.31
N THR A 184 -10.43 10.31 -6.42
CA THR A 184 -11.52 9.33 -6.55
C THR A 184 -10.94 7.94 -6.72
N LYS A 185 -11.69 6.92 -6.30
CA LYS A 185 -11.34 5.50 -6.50
C LYS A 185 -10.94 5.17 -7.94
N ILE A 186 -11.67 5.72 -8.92
CA ILE A 186 -11.39 5.51 -10.35
C ILE A 186 -10.09 6.20 -10.75
N GLY A 187 -9.88 7.45 -10.29
CA GLY A 187 -8.63 8.17 -10.52
C GLY A 187 -7.42 7.38 -10.00
N PHE A 188 -7.45 6.95 -8.75
CA PHE A 188 -6.36 6.17 -8.15
C PHE A 188 -6.16 4.80 -8.83
N SER A 189 -7.22 4.14 -9.28
CA SER A 189 -7.09 2.87 -10.02
C SER A 189 -6.42 3.08 -11.39
N ASN A 190 -6.77 4.15 -12.10
CA ASN A 190 -6.11 4.50 -13.36
C ASN A 190 -4.63 4.87 -13.14
N THR A 191 -4.33 5.64 -12.09
CA THR A 191 -2.95 5.93 -11.70
C THR A 191 -2.19 4.65 -11.36
N ALA A 192 -2.80 3.71 -10.63
CA ALA A 192 -2.15 2.45 -10.27
C ALA A 192 -1.87 1.58 -11.50
N ALA A 193 -2.76 1.56 -12.51
CA ALA A 193 -2.50 0.90 -13.79
C ALA A 193 -1.37 1.59 -14.58
N ALA A 194 -1.33 2.93 -14.59
CA ALA A 194 -0.27 3.70 -15.21
C ALA A 194 1.08 3.60 -14.47
N ARG A 195 1.07 3.10 -13.24
CA ARG A 195 2.26 2.83 -12.41
C ARG A 195 2.38 1.35 -12.05
N ASN A 196 1.85 0.45 -12.89
CA ASN A 196 2.01 -0.99 -12.69
C ASN A 196 3.50 -1.35 -12.60
N ASP A 197 3.84 -2.25 -11.68
CA ASP A 197 5.20 -2.60 -11.24
C ASP A 197 6.03 -1.40 -10.75
N GLY A 198 5.36 -0.31 -10.35
CA GLY A 198 5.96 0.94 -9.92
C GLY A 198 5.46 1.44 -8.57
N LEU A 199 6.02 2.57 -8.15
CA LEU A 199 5.72 3.23 -6.87
C LEU A 199 4.53 4.19 -7.00
N LEU A 200 3.53 4.03 -6.13
CA LEU A 200 2.42 4.95 -5.95
C LEU A 200 2.54 5.68 -4.61
N VAL A 201 2.81 6.98 -4.64
CA VAL A 201 2.94 7.78 -3.42
C VAL A 201 1.71 8.66 -3.24
N LEU A 202 1.07 8.54 -2.07
CA LEU A 202 -0.12 9.30 -1.67
C LEU A 202 0.16 10.05 -0.36
N ASP A 203 0.27 11.37 -0.44
CA ASP A 203 0.59 12.25 0.68
C ASP A 203 -0.68 12.72 1.40
N GLU A 204 -0.59 12.81 2.72
CA GLU A 204 -1.59 13.41 3.61
C GLU A 204 -2.97 12.74 3.58
N ILE A 205 -3.04 11.50 4.08
CA ILE A 205 -4.27 10.68 4.13
C ILE A 205 -5.45 11.36 4.82
N GLY A 206 -5.19 12.29 5.74
CA GLY A 206 -6.22 13.09 6.43
C GLY A 206 -7.04 13.99 5.50
N GLN A 207 -6.58 14.26 4.27
CA GLN A 207 -7.30 15.06 3.28
C GLN A 207 -8.37 14.26 2.52
N ALA A 208 -8.33 12.92 2.55
CA ALA A 208 -9.35 12.09 1.91
C ALA A 208 -10.61 11.98 2.76
N SER A 209 -11.75 11.80 2.09
CA SER A 209 -12.94 11.33 2.79
C SER A 209 -12.73 9.89 3.25
N PRO A 210 -13.26 9.50 4.42
CA PRO A 210 -13.10 8.14 4.97
C PRO A 210 -13.54 7.04 4.00
N HIS A 211 -14.61 7.28 3.25
CA HIS A 211 -15.09 6.35 2.23
C HIS A 211 -14.07 6.13 1.11
N VAL A 212 -13.39 7.19 0.66
CA VAL A 212 -12.35 7.10 -0.38
C VAL A 212 -11.14 6.31 0.13
N ILE A 213 -10.75 6.45 1.40
CA ILE A 213 -9.60 5.74 1.97
C ILE A 213 -9.80 4.22 1.90
N GLY A 214 -10.90 3.73 2.49
CA GLY A 214 -11.18 2.29 2.54
C GLY A 214 -11.31 1.68 1.14
N ASP A 215 -12.05 2.36 0.26
CA ASP A 215 -12.26 1.91 -1.12
C ASP A 215 -10.98 1.91 -1.95
N THR A 216 -10.17 2.96 -1.82
CA THR A 216 -8.91 3.12 -2.57
C THR A 216 -7.88 2.11 -2.13
N VAL A 217 -7.68 1.92 -0.82
CA VAL A 217 -6.78 0.88 -0.33
C VAL A 217 -7.26 -0.48 -0.82
N TYR A 218 -8.55 -0.79 -0.68
CA TYR A 218 -9.07 -2.07 -1.14
C TYR A 218 -8.86 -2.28 -2.65
N SER A 219 -9.24 -1.31 -3.50
CA SER A 219 -9.15 -1.48 -4.96
C SER A 219 -7.72 -1.45 -5.47
N VAL A 220 -6.90 -0.50 -5.00
CA VAL A 220 -5.51 -0.36 -5.45
C VAL A 220 -4.68 -1.55 -4.98
N MET A 221 -4.86 -2.01 -3.74
CA MET A 221 -4.10 -3.17 -3.24
C MET A 221 -4.60 -4.51 -3.80
N ASN A 222 -5.86 -4.61 -4.23
CA ASN A 222 -6.32 -5.82 -4.92
C ASN A 222 -5.79 -5.92 -6.35
N GLY A 223 -5.31 -4.82 -6.94
CA GLY A 223 -4.62 -4.86 -8.22
C GLY A 223 -5.53 -5.15 -9.41
N ILE A 224 -6.83 -4.87 -9.33
CA ILE A 224 -7.79 -5.18 -10.39
C ILE A 224 -8.84 -4.07 -10.52
N ASN A 225 -9.06 -3.61 -11.76
CA ASN A 225 -10.17 -2.71 -12.08
C ASN A 225 -11.52 -3.41 -11.95
N LYS A 226 -12.58 -2.69 -11.56
CA LYS A 226 -13.93 -3.27 -11.48
C LYS A 226 -14.33 -3.84 -12.86
N VAL A 227 -14.93 -5.03 -12.86
CA VAL A 227 -15.48 -5.65 -14.08
C VAL A 227 -16.49 -4.70 -14.73
N GLN A 228 -16.31 -4.41 -16.02
CA GLN A 228 -17.20 -3.56 -16.81
C GLN A 228 -17.68 -4.30 -18.05
N GLY A 229 -18.97 -4.15 -18.38
CA GLY A 229 -19.52 -4.67 -19.63
C GLY A 229 -18.90 -4.00 -20.87
N ALA A 230 -18.66 -4.77 -21.93
CA ALA A 230 -18.22 -4.25 -23.21
C ALA A 230 -19.41 -3.87 -24.09
N LYS A 231 -19.25 -2.84 -24.94
CA LYS A 231 -20.30 -2.36 -25.86
C LYS A 231 -20.75 -3.43 -26.87
N GLN A 232 -19.88 -4.38 -27.19
CA GLN A 232 -20.12 -5.45 -28.17
C GLN A 232 -20.57 -6.78 -27.53
N GLY A 233 -20.97 -6.75 -26.25
CA GLY A 233 -21.25 -7.96 -25.46
C GLY A 233 -20.03 -8.50 -24.72
N GLY A 234 -20.25 -9.23 -23.63
CA GLY A 234 -19.19 -9.69 -22.73
C GLY A 234 -18.65 -8.59 -21.81
N ASN A 235 -17.48 -8.83 -21.19
CA ASN A 235 -16.79 -7.88 -20.31
C ASN A 235 -15.57 -7.27 -21.02
N ARG A 236 -15.23 -6.03 -20.67
CA ARG A 236 -13.94 -5.42 -21.03
C ARG A 236 -12.81 -6.24 -20.40
N ALA A 237 -11.65 -6.25 -21.05
CA ALA A 237 -10.45 -6.83 -20.48
C ALA A 237 -10.16 -6.19 -19.10
N LEU A 238 -9.95 -7.04 -18.09
CA LEU A 238 -9.62 -6.59 -16.75
C LEU A 238 -8.19 -6.06 -16.74
N SER A 239 -8.03 -4.76 -16.52
CA SER A 239 -6.71 -4.20 -16.19
C SER A 239 -6.33 -4.69 -14.79
N ARG A 240 -5.14 -5.27 -14.70
CA ARG A 240 -4.52 -5.73 -13.46
C ARG A 240 -3.30 -4.89 -13.18
N TRP A 241 -2.93 -4.68 -11.92
CA TRP A 241 -1.67 -4.03 -11.59
C TRP A 241 -1.07 -4.56 -10.30
N LYS A 242 0.24 -4.40 -10.17
CA LYS A 242 0.96 -4.50 -8.91
C LYS A 242 1.61 -3.16 -8.61
N VAL A 243 1.41 -2.62 -7.41
CA VAL A 243 2.03 -1.36 -7.00
C VAL A 243 2.60 -1.47 -5.60
N MET A 244 3.76 -0.83 -5.40
CA MET A 244 4.20 -0.49 -4.05
C MET A 244 3.62 0.88 -3.69
N MET A 245 2.88 0.98 -2.59
CA MET A 245 2.34 2.24 -2.10
C MET A 245 3.24 2.83 -1.02
N PHE A 246 3.47 4.14 -1.06
CA PHE A 246 4.04 4.86 0.06
C PHE A 246 3.06 5.96 0.46
N SER A 247 2.44 5.82 1.61
CA SER A 247 1.43 6.73 2.12
C SER A 247 1.97 7.52 3.31
N THR A 248 1.47 8.73 3.54
CA THR A 248 1.82 9.53 4.72
C THR A 248 0.56 10.11 5.38
N GLY A 249 0.69 10.50 6.65
CA GLY A 249 -0.25 11.39 7.31
C GLY A 249 -0.07 11.42 8.82
N GLU A 250 -0.95 12.13 9.51
CA GLU A 250 -0.88 12.28 10.97
C GLU A 250 -1.49 11.11 11.75
N LYS A 251 -2.44 10.39 11.16
CA LYS A 251 -3.18 9.31 11.81
C LYS A 251 -3.13 8.04 10.97
N THR A 252 -3.21 6.89 11.64
CA THR A 252 -3.32 5.60 10.96
C THR A 252 -4.63 5.51 10.17
N PRO A 253 -4.68 4.72 9.07
CA PRO A 253 -5.93 4.49 8.33
C PRO A 253 -7.03 3.91 9.23
N ASP A 254 -6.66 3.02 10.16
CA ASP A 254 -7.56 2.44 11.16
C ASP A 254 -8.21 3.52 12.05
N SER A 255 -7.41 4.45 12.57
CA SER A 255 -7.93 5.57 13.39
C SER A 255 -8.92 6.43 12.60
N ILE A 256 -8.58 6.79 11.36
CA ILE A 256 -9.45 7.62 10.51
C ILE A 256 -10.78 6.92 10.20
N LEU A 257 -10.74 5.62 9.89
CA LEU A 257 -11.93 4.86 9.55
C LEU A 257 -12.83 4.57 10.76
N LYS A 258 -12.24 4.23 11.91
CA LYS A 258 -12.98 4.02 13.17
C LYS A 258 -13.79 5.23 13.58
N HIS A 259 -13.22 6.44 13.51
CA HIS A 259 -13.93 7.68 13.80
C HIS A 259 -15.14 7.92 12.87
N ASN A 260 -15.19 7.24 11.73
CA ASN A 260 -16.21 7.43 10.70
C ASN A 260 -17.05 6.16 10.43
N LYS A 261 -17.09 5.23 11.40
CA LYS A 261 -17.86 3.97 11.32
C LYS A 261 -17.46 3.08 10.12
N GLY A 262 -16.25 3.23 9.61
CA GLY A 262 -15.65 2.34 8.61
C GLY A 262 -14.87 1.22 9.30
N ASP A 263 -14.77 0.07 8.64
CA ASP A 263 -13.97 -1.06 9.11
C ASP A 263 -12.60 -1.10 8.42
N TRP A 264 -11.56 -1.41 9.18
CA TRP A 264 -10.19 -1.61 8.71
C TRP A 264 -9.71 -2.99 9.15
N ASN A 265 -9.84 -3.97 8.27
CA ASN A 265 -9.63 -5.36 8.63
C ASN A 265 -8.14 -5.75 8.65
N ALA A 266 -7.84 -6.89 9.27
CA ALA A 266 -6.49 -7.43 9.38
C ALA A 266 -5.80 -7.69 8.02
N GLY A 267 -6.57 -7.89 6.95
CA GLY A 267 -6.07 -8.01 5.58
C GLY A 267 -5.55 -6.68 5.03
N GLN A 268 -6.32 -5.60 5.21
CA GLN A 268 -5.92 -4.24 4.82
C GLN A 268 -4.73 -3.77 5.66
N ALA A 269 -4.77 -3.98 6.98
CA ALA A 269 -3.66 -3.65 7.88
C ALA A 269 -2.36 -4.40 7.54
N ALA A 270 -2.45 -5.65 7.08
CA ALA A 270 -1.28 -6.40 6.61
C ALA A 270 -0.69 -5.83 5.31
N ARG A 271 -1.53 -5.25 4.45
CA ARG A 271 -1.10 -4.73 3.14
C ARG A 271 -0.58 -3.30 3.20
N LEU A 272 -1.04 -2.51 4.17
CA LEU A 272 -0.58 -1.14 4.41
C LEU A 272 -0.31 -0.93 5.92
N PRO A 273 0.74 -1.56 6.47
CA PRO A 273 1.18 -1.33 7.85
C PRO A 273 1.49 0.15 8.10
N SER A 274 1.06 0.65 9.25
CA SER A 274 1.37 2.01 9.73
C SER A 274 2.68 2.01 10.50
N ILE A 275 3.66 2.76 10.02
CA ILE A 275 5.01 2.86 10.55
C ILE A 275 5.17 4.22 11.19
N ARG A 276 5.73 4.29 12.39
CA ARG A 276 5.96 5.57 13.06
C ARG A 276 6.96 6.41 12.26
N ALA A 277 6.65 7.66 12.01
CA ALA A 277 7.52 8.61 11.33
C ALA A 277 8.69 9.00 12.24
N ALA A 278 8.38 9.43 13.47
CA ALA A 278 9.33 9.90 14.45
C ALA A 278 10.39 8.83 14.76
N ALA A 279 11.63 9.17 14.49
CA ALA A 279 12.88 8.61 15.00
C ALA A 279 13.43 9.58 16.06
N GLN A 280 14.68 10.04 15.93
CA GLN A 280 15.30 10.94 16.91
C GLN A 280 15.10 12.43 16.58
N TYR A 281 15.17 12.81 15.31
CA TYR A 281 15.11 14.19 14.82
C TYR A 281 14.06 14.31 13.70
N GLY A 282 12.79 14.03 14.01
CA GLY A 282 11.76 13.80 12.98
C GLY A 282 11.96 12.42 12.35
N ILE A 283 11.97 12.28 11.03
CA ILE A 283 12.24 10.99 10.35
C ILE A 283 13.71 10.53 10.44
N TYR A 284 14.62 11.34 11.00
CA TYR A 284 16.06 11.05 11.02
C TYR A 284 16.51 10.46 12.35
N ASP A 285 17.40 9.48 12.25
CA ASP A 285 18.22 8.94 13.33
C ASP A 285 19.56 9.68 13.42
N THR A 286 20.06 10.20 12.30
CA THR A 286 21.34 10.93 12.19
C THR A 286 21.19 12.14 11.26
N LEU A 287 21.79 13.26 11.66
CA LEU A 287 21.71 14.53 10.95
C LEU A 287 22.80 14.73 9.89
N HIS A 288 23.79 13.86 9.79
CA HIS A 288 24.87 13.97 8.78
C HIS A 288 25.57 15.34 8.72
N GLY A 289 25.75 15.99 9.87
CA GLY A 289 26.41 17.29 9.98
C GLY A 289 25.49 18.51 9.77
N PHE A 290 24.18 18.31 9.56
CA PHE A 290 23.19 19.38 9.62
C PHE A 290 22.86 19.73 11.07
N GLU A 291 22.45 20.97 11.31
CA GLU A 291 22.11 21.48 12.66
C GLU A 291 20.84 20.81 13.21
N ASP A 292 19.84 20.58 12.36
CA ASP A 292 18.59 19.93 12.72
C ASP A 292 17.97 19.14 11.54
N GLY A 293 16.88 18.42 11.85
CA GLY A 293 16.15 17.63 10.86
C GLY A 293 15.36 18.47 9.84
N ALA A 294 15.06 19.74 10.14
CA ALA A 294 14.34 20.62 9.23
C ALA A 294 15.27 21.04 8.08
N LEU A 295 16.50 21.46 8.38
CA LEU A 295 17.50 21.81 7.38
C LEU A 295 17.90 20.61 6.52
N LEU A 296 18.06 19.42 7.13
CA LEU A 296 18.31 18.19 6.37
C LEU A 296 17.13 17.87 5.44
N SER A 297 15.90 18.05 5.91
CA SER A 297 14.70 17.86 5.09
C SER A 297 14.62 18.81 3.92
N GLU A 298 14.90 20.09 4.15
CA GLU A 298 14.92 21.11 3.10
C GLU A 298 15.97 20.77 2.04
N HIS A 299 17.19 20.44 2.47
CA HIS A 299 18.27 20.05 1.56
C HIS A 299 17.91 18.83 0.70
N ILE A 300 17.40 17.76 1.32
CA ILE A 300 17.02 16.54 0.60
C ILE A 300 15.85 16.81 -0.35
N ALA A 301 14.83 17.55 0.09
CA ALA A 301 13.67 17.86 -0.74
C ALA A 301 14.06 18.70 -1.97
N GLN A 302 14.91 19.71 -1.80
CA GLN A 302 15.44 20.52 -2.91
C GLN A 302 16.30 19.66 -3.84
N SER A 303 17.14 18.79 -3.28
CA SER A 303 17.99 17.88 -4.06
C SER A 303 17.17 16.90 -4.88
N ALA A 304 16.10 16.34 -4.31
CA ALA A 304 15.18 15.42 -4.99
C ALA A 304 14.42 16.07 -6.16
N GLU A 305 14.19 17.39 -6.11
CA GLU A 305 13.61 18.13 -7.24
C GLU A 305 14.62 18.39 -8.37
N LYS A 306 15.92 18.38 -8.06
CA LYS A 306 17.01 18.65 -9.00
C LYS A 306 17.62 17.37 -9.58
N TYR A 307 17.77 16.33 -8.78
CA TYR A 307 18.42 15.07 -9.14
C TYR A 307 17.42 13.95 -9.00
N HIS A 308 16.92 13.42 -10.12
CA HIS A 308 15.84 12.45 -10.10
C HIS A 308 15.76 11.59 -11.37
N GLY A 309 15.12 10.43 -11.25
CA GLY A 309 14.79 9.53 -12.36
C GLY A 309 15.94 8.67 -12.90
N THR A 310 17.19 9.02 -12.62
CA THR A 310 18.37 8.28 -13.12
C THR A 310 18.56 6.95 -12.39
N ALA A 311 18.36 6.91 -11.07
CA ALA A 311 18.53 5.70 -10.27
C ALA A 311 17.57 4.57 -10.67
N GLY A 312 16.28 4.88 -10.87
CA GLY A 312 15.27 3.90 -11.26
C GLY A 312 15.57 3.27 -12.61
N ARG A 313 16.04 4.06 -13.59
CA ARG A 313 16.41 3.56 -14.92
C ARG A 313 17.57 2.58 -14.85
N LEU A 314 18.63 2.95 -14.14
CA LEU A 314 19.79 2.09 -13.96
C LEU A 314 19.45 0.83 -13.18
N PHE A 315 18.56 0.92 -12.20
CA PHE A 315 18.09 -0.27 -11.49
C PHE A 315 17.31 -1.21 -12.40
N ILE A 316 16.41 -0.71 -13.24
CA ILE A 316 15.70 -1.54 -14.23
C ILE A 316 16.67 -2.17 -15.23
N GLN A 317 17.68 -1.44 -15.70
CA GLN A 317 18.74 -1.99 -16.56
C GLN A 317 19.50 -3.11 -15.84
N GLN A 318 19.92 -2.89 -14.60
CA GLN A 318 20.58 -3.91 -13.77
C GLN A 318 19.72 -5.18 -13.60
N LEU A 319 18.39 -5.03 -13.45
CA LEU A 319 17.49 -6.19 -13.40
C LEU A 319 17.37 -6.91 -14.75
N LEU A 320 17.38 -6.14 -15.85
CA LEU A 320 17.28 -6.66 -17.22
C LEU A 320 18.54 -7.38 -17.70
N ASP A 321 19.72 -7.07 -17.12
CA ASP A 321 20.98 -7.74 -17.43
C ASP A 321 20.88 -9.27 -17.19
N ASP A 322 20.26 -9.69 -16.08
CA ASP A 322 19.88 -11.08 -15.81
C ASP A 322 18.69 -11.14 -14.84
N LEU A 323 17.48 -11.22 -15.41
CA LEU A 323 16.22 -11.26 -14.65
C LEU A 323 16.12 -12.47 -13.71
N GLU A 324 16.64 -13.63 -14.10
CA GLU A 324 16.54 -14.83 -13.28
C GLU A 324 17.50 -14.77 -12.09
N GLN A 325 18.73 -14.31 -12.32
CA GLN A 325 19.67 -14.05 -11.24
C GLN A 325 19.15 -12.98 -10.28
N ALA A 326 18.55 -11.90 -10.81
CA ALA A 326 17.97 -10.85 -9.98
C ALA A 326 16.83 -11.38 -9.09
N LYS A 327 15.94 -12.23 -9.62
CA LYS A 327 14.88 -12.90 -8.84
C LYS A 327 15.46 -13.78 -7.74
N GLN A 328 16.49 -14.57 -8.07
CA GLN A 328 17.15 -15.44 -7.11
C GLN A 328 17.78 -14.63 -5.96
N GLN A 329 18.58 -13.61 -6.29
CA GLN A 329 19.24 -12.75 -5.30
C GLN A 329 18.22 -12.02 -4.41
N ALA A 330 17.11 -11.52 -4.98
CA ALA A 330 16.05 -10.91 -4.19
C ALA A 330 15.40 -11.92 -3.24
N THR A 331 15.11 -13.13 -3.71
CA THR A 331 14.53 -14.21 -2.87
C THR A 331 15.47 -14.61 -1.72
N GLU A 332 16.76 -14.76 -1.99
CA GLU A 332 17.78 -15.07 -0.98
C GLU A 332 17.87 -13.97 0.08
N ARG A 333 17.88 -12.70 -0.33
CA ARG A 333 17.92 -11.55 0.60
C ARG A 333 16.62 -11.41 1.41
N MET A 334 15.47 -11.74 0.83
CA MET A 334 14.21 -11.82 1.58
C MET A 334 14.26 -12.92 2.64
N ALA A 335 14.77 -14.10 2.29
CA ALA A 335 14.95 -15.19 3.24
C ALA A 335 15.93 -14.81 4.36
N ALA A 336 17.03 -14.12 4.02
CA ALA A 336 17.98 -13.59 5.00
C ALA A 336 17.30 -12.61 5.97
N PHE A 337 16.49 -11.66 5.47
CA PHE A 337 15.70 -10.77 6.36
C PHE A 337 14.80 -11.58 7.30
N MET A 338 14.04 -12.54 6.75
CA MET A 338 13.10 -13.37 7.53
C MET A 338 13.79 -14.24 8.59
N ALA A 339 15.07 -14.59 8.39
CA ALA A 339 15.86 -15.34 9.38
C ALA A 339 16.33 -14.46 10.56
N THR A 340 16.31 -13.13 10.43
CA THR A 340 16.73 -12.20 11.50
C THR A 340 15.61 -11.83 12.48
N ILE A 341 14.38 -12.29 12.24
CA ILE A 341 13.19 -11.94 13.01
C ILE A 341 12.63 -13.19 13.71
N PRO A 342 11.87 -13.04 14.82
CA PRO A 342 11.24 -14.18 15.47
C PRO A 342 10.26 -14.91 14.55
N GLU A 343 9.88 -16.13 14.90
CA GLU A 343 8.81 -16.82 14.19
C GLU A 343 7.47 -16.09 14.37
N LEU A 344 6.84 -15.73 13.26
CA LEU A 344 5.57 -15.00 13.23
C LEU A 344 4.50 -15.82 12.52
N SER A 345 3.24 -15.57 12.88
CA SER A 345 2.09 -16.18 12.21
C SER A 345 1.07 -15.12 11.75
N GLY A 346 0.14 -15.53 10.88
CA GLY A 346 -0.98 -14.70 10.45
C GLY A 346 -0.56 -13.35 9.87
N GLN A 347 -1.10 -12.27 10.44
CA GLN A 347 -0.90 -10.90 9.98
C GLN A 347 0.56 -10.44 10.13
N ALA A 348 1.20 -10.70 11.26
CA ALA A 348 2.57 -10.25 11.52
C ALA A 348 3.57 -10.83 10.50
N ARG A 349 3.39 -12.10 10.12
CA ARG A 349 4.21 -12.72 9.05
C ARG A 349 4.00 -12.08 7.68
N ARG A 350 2.76 -11.68 7.35
CA ARG A 350 2.47 -10.97 6.08
C ARG A 350 3.11 -9.59 6.04
N VAL A 351 3.08 -8.87 7.16
CA VAL A 351 3.77 -7.58 7.29
C VAL A 351 5.28 -7.78 7.19
N ALA A 352 5.85 -8.76 7.90
CA ALA A 352 7.27 -9.07 7.84
C ALA A 352 7.77 -9.35 6.41
N LYS A 353 7.02 -10.11 5.60
CA LYS A 353 7.34 -10.33 4.17
C LYS A 353 7.42 -9.02 3.36
N ARG A 354 6.60 -8.02 3.71
CA ARG A 354 6.63 -6.69 3.08
C ARG A 354 7.91 -5.93 3.38
N PHE A 355 8.34 -5.98 4.63
CA PHE A 355 9.64 -5.45 5.02
C PHE A 355 10.79 -6.23 4.38
N ALA A 356 10.67 -7.55 4.28
CA ALA A 356 11.67 -8.40 3.65
C ALA A 356 11.92 -8.02 2.19
N ILE A 357 10.87 -7.80 1.38
CA ILE A 357 11.07 -7.37 -0.01
C ILE A 357 11.64 -5.95 -0.10
N ALA A 358 11.24 -5.02 0.78
CA ALA A 358 11.80 -3.67 0.82
C ALA A 358 13.31 -3.68 1.17
N ALA A 359 13.70 -4.47 2.16
CA ALA A 359 15.10 -4.66 2.54
C ALA A 359 15.90 -5.33 1.42
N ALA A 360 15.37 -6.42 0.86
CA ALA A 360 16.02 -7.15 -0.23
C ALA A 360 16.24 -6.28 -1.46
N ALA A 361 15.24 -5.46 -1.83
CA ALA A 361 15.33 -4.56 -2.97
C ALA A 361 16.37 -3.47 -2.77
N LEU A 362 16.44 -2.85 -1.58
CA LEU A 362 17.44 -1.82 -1.29
C LEU A 362 18.86 -2.40 -1.32
N GLU A 363 19.03 -3.60 -0.78
CA GLU A 363 20.29 -4.34 -0.78
C GLU A 363 20.70 -4.80 -2.20
N LEU A 364 19.73 -5.17 -3.05
CA LEU A 364 19.96 -5.47 -4.47
C LEU A 364 20.32 -4.21 -5.26
N ALA A 365 19.76 -3.06 -4.88
CA ALA A 365 20.05 -1.76 -5.47
C ALA A 365 21.34 -1.11 -4.95
N ALA A 366 22.17 -1.81 -4.16
CA ALA A 366 23.42 -1.27 -3.63
C ALA A 366 24.36 -0.68 -4.72
N PRO A 367 24.55 -1.29 -5.91
CA PRO A 367 25.37 -0.70 -6.98
C PRO A 367 24.82 0.64 -7.49
N VAL A 368 23.48 0.79 -7.51
CA VAL A 368 22.80 2.02 -7.95
C VAL A 368 22.79 3.06 -6.83
N THR A 369 22.56 2.66 -5.59
CA THR A 369 22.45 3.58 -4.45
C THR A 369 23.79 4.05 -3.90
N GLY A 370 24.86 3.27 -4.12
CA GLY A 370 26.16 3.50 -3.48
C GLY A 370 26.14 3.24 -1.98
N LEU A 371 25.07 2.65 -1.44
CA LEU A 371 24.99 2.32 -0.01
C LEU A 371 25.89 1.12 0.31
N PRO A 372 26.62 1.16 1.45
CA PRO A 372 27.34 -0.01 1.93
C PRO A 372 26.40 -1.20 2.18
N VAL A 373 26.90 -2.41 1.93
CA VAL A 373 26.17 -3.66 2.17
C VAL A 373 25.67 -3.73 3.61
N GLY A 374 24.40 -4.10 3.80
CA GLY A 374 23.77 -4.25 5.11
C GLY A 374 23.11 -2.99 5.65
N VAL A 375 23.40 -1.80 5.12
CA VAL A 375 22.78 -0.54 5.57
C VAL A 375 21.27 -0.53 5.27
N GLY A 376 20.88 -1.01 4.08
CA GLY A 376 19.47 -1.07 3.69
C GLY A 376 18.69 -2.04 4.57
N MET A 377 19.25 -3.23 4.77
CA MET A 377 18.74 -4.28 5.66
C MET A 377 18.55 -3.75 7.07
N ALA A 378 19.58 -3.14 7.67
CA ALA A 378 19.53 -2.64 9.05
C ALA A 378 18.48 -1.53 9.24
N GLY A 379 18.43 -0.56 8.31
CA GLY A 379 17.47 0.54 8.39
C GLY A 379 16.01 0.06 8.25
N VAL A 380 15.74 -0.84 7.31
CA VAL A 380 14.41 -1.43 7.13
C VAL A 380 14.02 -2.32 8.30
N LYS A 381 14.97 -3.10 8.84
CA LYS A 381 14.75 -3.95 10.03
C LYS A 381 14.40 -3.11 11.26
N LYS A 382 15.06 -1.98 11.49
CA LYS A 382 14.71 -1.08 12.61
C LYS A 382 13.26 -0.64 12.55
N CYS A 383 12.77 -0.22 11.37
CA CYS A 383 11.36 0.12 11.18
C CYS A 383 10.42 -1.07 11.42
N PHE A 384 10.83 -2.28 11.06
CA PHE A 384 10.06 -3.49 11.34
C PHE A 384 10.03 -3.83 12.83
N ASP A 385 11.15 -3.75 13.53
CA ASP A 385 11.25 -4.07 14.95
C ASP A 385 10.37 -3.11 15.77
N GLU A 386 10.42 -1.80 15.47
CA GLU A 386 9.54 -0.80 16.10
C GLU A 386 8.06 -1.05 15.79
N TRP A 387 7.75 -1.45 14.55
CA TRP A 387 6.39 -1.86 14.19
C TRP A 387 5.96 -3.08 15.00
N LEU A 388 6.81 -4.10 15.09
CA LEU A 388 6.53 -5.34 15.82
C LEU A 388 6.39 -5.11 17.32
N GLU A 389 7.16 -4.20 17.92
CA GLU A 389 7.03 -3.80 19.32
C GLU A 389 5.67 -3.15 19.59
N ALA A 390 5.26 -2.21 18.74
CA ALA A 390 3.97 -1.54 18.87
C ALA A 390 2.78 -2.48 18.57
N ASN A 391 2.98 -3.49 17.71
CA ASN A 391 1.88 -4.30 17.16
C ASN A 391 1.81 -5.73 17.76
N GLY A 392 2.89 -6.20 18.37
CA GLY A 392 3.04 -7.57 18.86
C GLY A 392 3.15 -8.63 17.75
N ALA A 393 3.62 -9.81 18.12
CA ALA A 393 3.92 -10.92 17.20
C ALA A 393 2.70 -11.67 16.62
N GLY A 394 1.47 -11.24 16.90
CA GLY A 394 0.27 -11.91 16.37
C GLY A 394 -1.00 -11.87 17.23
N LYS A 395 -1.02 -11.12 18.33
CA LYS A 395 -2.16 -11.07 19.26
C LYS A 395 -2.85 -9.70 19.32
N HIS A 396 -2.83 -8.93 18.23
CA HIS A 396 -3.54 -7.65 18.20
C HIS A 396 -5.03 -7.78 18.44
N GLU A 397 -5.64 -8.78 17.80
CA GLU A 397 -7.05 -9.07 17.98
C GLU A 397 -7.32 -9.49 19.43
N ASP A 398 -6.46 -10.36 19.97
CA ASP A 398 -6.56 -10.81 21.36
C ASP A 398 -6.39 -9.64 22.35
N ARG A 399 -5.43 -8.74 22.12
CA ARG A 399 -5.20 -7.54 22.94
C ARG A 399 -6.38 -6.58 22.89
N ARG A 400 -6.96 -6.36 21.70
CA ARG A 400 -8.14 -5.51 21.55
C ARG A 400 -9.38 -6.13 22.20
N ILE A 401 -9.51 -7.46 22.16
CA ILE A 401 -10.55 -8.20 22.88
C ILE A 401 -10.38 -8.00 24.40
N ILE A 402 -9.15 -8.09 24.91
CA ILE A 402 -8.83 -7.85 26.32
C ILE A 402 -9.18 -6.41 26.71
N GLU A 403 -8.69 -5.42 25.96
CA GLU A 403 -8.95 -4.00 26.19
C GLU A 403 -10.46 -3.69 26.18
N GLN A 404 -11.23 -4.25 25.23
CA GLN A 404 -12.70 -4.09 25.21
C GLN A 404 -13.41 -4.68 26.43
N ALA A 405 -12.96 -5.85 26.90
CA ALA A 405 -13.53 -6.46 28.08
C ALA A 405 -13.16 -5.67 29.35
N GLU A 406 -11.92 -5.22 29.48
CA GLU A 406 -11.44 -4.38 30.59
C GLU A 406 -12.17 -3.03 30.64
N ASP A 407 -12.33 -2.35 29.50
CA ASP A 407 -13.08 -1.10 29.39
C ASP A 407 -14.54 -1.29 29.81
N PHE A 408 -15.18 -2.36 29.33
CA PHE A 408 -16.56 -2.68 29.71
C PHE A 408 -16.69 -2.93 31.23
N ILE A 409 -15.74 -3.68 31.82
CA ILE A 409 -15.68 -3.92 33.27
C ILE A 409 -15.51 -2.57 34.00
N ALA A 410 -14.50 -1.78 33.66
CA ALA A 410 -14.18 -0.53 34.34
C ALA A 410 -15.35 0.48 34.29
N GLN A 411 -16.05 0.55 33.16
CA GLN A 411 -17.17 1.48 32.99
C GLN A 411 -18.47 1.03 33.67
N HIS A 412 -18.69 -0.28 33.82
CA HIS A 412 -20.01 -0.79 34.19
C HIS A 412 -20.06 -1.67 35.44
N ALA A 413 -18.95 -2.24 35.91
CA ALA A 413 -18.92 -3.23 37.00
C ALA A 413 -19.64 -2.77 38.27
N LEU A 414 -19.43 -1.50 38.67
CA LEU A 414 -20.03 -0.89 39.87
C LEU A 414 -21.28 -0.05 39.56
N GLY A 415 -21.64 0.09 38.29
CA GLY A 415 -22.78 0.87 37.84
C GLY A 415 -24.12 0.16 38.01
N THR A 416 -25.20 0.89 37.78
CA THR A 416 -26.57 0.38 37.95
C THR A 416 -26.96 -0.69 36.93
N ARG A 417 -26.19 -0.87 35.84
CA ARG A 417 -26.44 -1.90 34.80
C ARG A 417 -26.31 -3.33 35.36
N PHE A 418 -25.52 -3.52 36.42
CA PHE A 418 -25.36 -4.80 37.11
C PHE A 418 -26.11 -4.80 38.45
N MET A 419 -27.12 -5.65 38.58
CA MET A 419 -27.89 -5.81 39.82
C MET A 419 -27.17 -6.75 40.78
N GLU A 420 -27.44 -6.64 42.09
CA GLU A 420 -26.88 -7.59 43.05
C GLU A 420 -27.39 -9.01 42.79
N TRP A 421 -26.58 -10.00 43.16
CA TRP A 421 -26.93 -11.41 42.96
C TRP A 421 -28.27 -11.81 43.60
N SER A 422 -28.67 -11.14 44.68
CA SER A 422 -29.93 -11.37 45.40
C SER A 422 -31.14 -10.62 44.83
N ASP A 423 -30.93 -9.67 43.92
CA ASP A 423 -32.00 -8.80 43.45
C ASP A 423 -33.01 -9.55 42.58
N LYS A 424 -34.28 -9.20 42.79
CA LYS A 424 -35.46 -9.79 42.12
C LYS A 424 -36.02 -8.90 41.02
N SER A 425 -35.59 -7.65 40.94
CA SER A 425 -35.99 -6.69 39.91
C SER A 425 -34.78 -6.34 39.02
N THR A 426 -35.06 -6.02 37.76
CA THR A 426 -34.07 -5.52 36.81
C THR A 426 -34.42 -4.09 36.42
N ASN A 427 -33.43 -3.33 35.96
CA ASN A 427 -33.65 -2.00 35.41
C ASN A 427 -33.83 -2.06 33.88
N LYS A 428 -34.03 -0.89 33.25
CA LYS A 428 -34.29 -0.75 31.82
C LYS A 428 -33.06 -1.03 30.94
N ASP A 429 -31.85 -0.88 31.49
CA ASP A 429 -30.56 -1.08 30.81
C ASP A 429 -29.73 -2.15 31.53
N HIS A 430 -30.35 -3.31 31.70
CA HIS A 430 -29.81 -4.40 32.51
C HIS A 430 -28.77 -5.20 31.71
N ALA A 431 -27.51 -5.16 32.17
CA ALA A 431 -26.38 -5.86 31.57
C ALA A 431 -26.14 -7.24 32.18
N GLY A 432 -26.57 -7.46 33.42
CA GLY A 432 -26.36 -8.71 34.13
C GLY A 432 -26.39 -8.58 35.65
N TYR A 433 -25.78 -9.55 36.33
CA TYR A 433 -25.71 -9.59 37.79
C TYR A 433 -24.27 -9.51 38.27
N ARG A 434 -24.03 -8.81 39.38
CA ARG A 434 -22.75 -8.88 40.09
C ARG A 434 -22.87 -9.83 41.27
N LYS A 435 -21.83 -10.63 41.48
CA LYS A 435 -21.75 -11.58 42.58
C LYS A 435 -20.41 -11.39 43.28
N GLN A 436 -20.46 -10.96 44.53
CA GLN A 436 -19.29 -10.78 45.35
C GLN A 436 -19.10 -12.00 46.26
N GLU A 437 -17.92 -12.62 46.20
CA GLU A 437 -17.49 -13.69 47.10
C GLU A 437 -16.14 -13.30 47.72
N GLY A 438 -16.17 -12.67 48.89
CA GLY A 438 -14.99 -12.06 49.51
C GLY A 438 -14.49 -10.86 48.69
N GLU A 439 -13.19 -10.83 48.42
CA GLU A 439 -12.54 -9.81 47.57
C GLU A 439 -12.78 -10.01 46.07
N LYS A 440 -13.40 -11.14 45.67
CA LYS A 440 -13.62 -11.46 44.25
C LYS A 440 -14.99 -11.00 43.80
N LEU A 441 -15.01 -10.13 42.79
CA LEU A 441 -16.21 -9.67 42.12
C LEU A 441 -16.35 -10.38 40.75
N GLU A 442 -17.45 -11.11 40.59
CA GLU A 442 -17.86 -11.71 39.32
C GLU A 442 -18.98 -10.92 38.67
N LEU A 443 -18.87 -10.70 37.36
CA LEU A 443 -19.94 -10.12 36.55
C LEU A 443 -20.54 -11.20 35.65
N TRP A 444 -21.81 -11.52 35.89
CA TRP A 444 -22.61 -12.44 35.11
C TRP A 444 -23.32 -11.67 34.01
N VAL A 445 -22.67 -11.55 32.86
CA VAL A 445 -23.10 -10.73 31.72
C VAL A 445 -24.09 -11.49 30.85
N ILE A 446 -25.20 -10.85 30.50
CA ILE A 446 -26.21 -11.41 29.59
C ILE A 446 -25.58 -11.65 28.23
N ARG A 447 -25.89 -12.81 27.60
CA ARG A 447 -25.29 -13.20 26.31
C ARG A 447 -25.40 -12.12 25.22
N ARG A 448 -26.55 -11.48 25.10
CA ARG A 448 -26.75 -10.42 24.09
C ARG A 448 -25.85 -9.21 24.36
N VAL A 449 -25.71 -8.80 25.62
CA VAL A 449 -24.85 -7.68 26.00
C VAL A 449 -23.38 -8.04 25.78
N PHE A 450 -22.98 -9.27 26.12
CA PHE A 450 -21.65 -9.76 25.79
C PHE A 450 -21.37 -9.74 24.29
N ALA A 451 -22.33 -10.18 23.46
CA ALA A 451 -22.19 -10.16 22.01
C ALA A 451 -22.14 -8.73 21.45
N ASP A 452 -23.04 -7.85 21.88
CA ASP A 452 -23.22 -6.52 21.30
C ASP A 452 -22.17 -5.52 21.78
N GLU A 453 -21.66 -5.66 23.01
CA GLU A 453 -20.82 -4.64 23.66
C GLU A 453 -19.37 -5.09 23.91
N ILE A 454 -19.14 -6.38 24.16
CA ILE A 454 -17.79 -6.93 24.40
C ILE A 454 -17.25 -7.56 23.12
N ALA A 455 -17.96 -8.52 22.52
CA ALA A 455 -17.49 -9.22 21.32
C ALA A 455 -17.62 -8.35 20.06
N GLN A 456 -18.68 -7.56 19.94
CA GLN A 456 -18.96 -6.64 18.84
C GLN A 456 -18.80 -7.31 17.46
N SER A 457 -17.75 -6.96 16.71
CA SER A 457 -17.46 -7.50 15.38
C SER A 457 -16.56 -8.74 15.39
N PHE A 458 -16.07 -9.17 16.56
CA PHE A 458 -15.24 -10.36 16.71
C PHE A 458 -16.08 -11.64 16.85
N ASP A 459 -15.51 -12.77 16.42
CA ASP A 459 -16.12 -14.10 16.60
C ASP A 459 -16.24 -14.45 18.09
N GLU A 460 -17.47 -14.69 18.58
CA GLU A 460 -17.78 -14.92 20.00
C GLU A 460 -16.94 -16.08 20.59
N ALA A 461 -16.67 -17.14 19.82
CA ALA A 461 -15.89 -18.28 20.29
C ALA A 461 -14.40 -17.95 20.44
N LYS A 462 -13.86 -17.09 19.57
CA LYS A 462 -12.51 -16.55 19.72
C LYS A 462 -12.42 -15.62 20.93
N VAL A 463 -13.36 -14.68 21.08
CA VAL A 463 -13.42 -13.77 22.24
C VAL A 463 -13.40 -14.55 23.55
N CYS A 464 -14.27 -15.55 23.66
CA CYS A 464 -14.33 -16.37 24.85
C CYS A 464 -13.02 -17.10 25.14
N ARG A 465 -12.35 -17.65 24.12
CA ARG A 465 -11.06 -18.33 24.27
C ARG A 465 -9.98 -17.37 24.76
N VAL A 466 -9.87 -16.20 24.14
CA VAL A 466 -8.89 -15.16 24.51
C VAL A 466 -9.09 -14.73 25.95
N LEU A 467 -10.33 -14.42 26.35
CA LEU A 467 -10.61 -13.95 27.71
C LEU A 467 -10.39 -15.06 28.76
N VAL A 468 -10.63 -16.34 28.43
CA VAL A 468 -10.29 -17.47 29.30
C VAL A 468 -8.77 -17.60 29.46
N ASP A 469 -8.02 -17.56 28.35
CA ASP A 469 -6.56 -17.72 28.35
C ASP A 469 -5.85 -16.60 29.15
N ASN A 470 -6.50 -15.43 29.30
CA ASN A 470 -6.01 -14.29 30.08
C ASN A 470 -6.71 -14.12 31.44
N GLY A 471 -7.52 -15.09 31.87
CA GLY A 471 -8.15 -15.10 33.20
C GLY A 471 -9.31 -14.10 33.40
N LEU A 472 -9.78 -13.44 32.35
CA LEU A 472 -10.88 -12.47 32.40
C LEU A 472 -12.27 -13.11 32.25
N LEU A 473 -12.37 -14.34 31.73
CA LEU A 473 -13.62 -15.08 31.58
C LEU A 473 -13.52 -16.47 32.22
N LYS A 474 -14.57 -16.92 32.92
CA LYS A 474 -14.61 -18.26 33.50
C LYS A 474 -15.05 -19.32 32.49
N TYR A 475 -14.21 -20.33 32.29
CA TYR A 475 -14.61 -21.53 31.57
C TYR A 475 -15.51 -22.43 32.44
N ASN A 476 -16.58 -22.97 31.85
CA ASN A 476 -17.48 -23.91 32.51
C ASN A 476 -17.10 -25.36 32.13
N HIS A 477 -16.38 -26.02 33.02
CA HIS A 477 -15.97 -27.42 32.83
C HIS A 477 -17.15 -28.41 32.83
N LYS A 478 -18.30 -28.07 33.42
CA LYS A 478 -19.46 -28.98 33.50
C LYS A 478 -20.21 -29.09 32.19
N ASN A 479 -20.31 -28.00 31.41
CA ASN A 479 -20.96 -28.00 30.09
C ASN A 479 -19.97 -27.95 28.92
N ARG A 480 -18.65 -27.97 29.19
CA ARG A 480 -17.58 -27.82 28.20
C ARG A 480 -17.77 -26.57 27.33
N GLY A 481 -18.12 -25.46 27.95
CA GLY A 481 -18.40 -24.20 27.27
C GLY A 481 -18.04 -22.98 28.11
N TYR A 482 -18.40 -21.81 27.61
CA TYR A 482 -18.07 -20.52 28.23
C TYR A 482 -19.21 -19.93 29.06
N GLN A 483 -20.39 -20.53 28.97
CA GLN A 483 -21.61 -20.02 29.59
C GLN A 483 -21.92 -20.71 30.91
N HIS A 484 -22.45 -19.94 31.86
CA HIS A 484 -22.87 -20.41 33.18
C HIS A 484 -24.36 -20.14 33.37
N GLN A 485 -25.03 -21.02 34.09
CA GLN A 485 -26.48 -20.94 34.30
C GLN A 485 -26.79 -20.44 35.71
N ARG A 486 -27.61 -19.39 35.82
CA ARG A 486 -28.24 -19.00 37.08
C ARG A 486 -29.59 -19.69 37.17
N LYS A 487 -29.87 -20.39 38.28
CA LYS A 487 -31.13 -21.14 38.48
C LYS A 487 -32.34 -20.25 38.16
N GLY A 488 -33.10 -20.62 37.12
CA GLY A 488 -34.31 -19.91 36.67
C GLY A 488 -34.10 -18.71 35.74
N ASN A 489 -32.88 -18.17 35.58
CA ASN A 489 -32.65 -16.84 35.00
C ASN A 489 -31.74 -16.80 33.74
N GLY A 490 -31.53 -17.91 33.04
CA GLY A 490 -30.84 -17.94 31.73
C GLY A 490 -29.34 -18.23 31.78
N TRP A 491 -28.67 -18.09 30.62
CA TRP A 491 -27.25 -18.36 30.40
C TRP A 491 -26.45 -17.05 30.32
N PHE A 492 -25.29 -17.01 30.99
CA PHE A 492 -24.45 -15.83 31.15
C PHE A 492 -23.00 -16.14 30.84
N HIS A 493 -22.27 -15.12 30.39
CA HIS A 493 -20.80 -15.12 30.37
C HIS A 493 -20.31 -14.52 31.67
N VAL A 494 -19.39 -15.20 32.37
CA VAL A 494 -18.96 -14.79 33.72
C VAL A 494 -17.57 -14.19 33.65
N LEU A 495 -17.51 -12.86 33.71
CA LEU A 495 -16.26 -12.12 33.78
C LEU A 495 -15.72 -12.13 35.21
N ALA A 496 -14.43 -12.39 35.35
CA ALA A 496 -13.71 -12.28 36.61
C ALA A 496 -13.03 -10.90 36.66
N THR A 497 -13.27 -10.14 37.73
CA THR A 497 -12.61 -8.84 37.94
C THR A 497 -11.55 -8.98 39.03
N ASN A 498 -10.37 -8.41 38.81
CA ASN A 498 -9.31 -8.27 39.82
C ASN A 498 -9.40 -6.91 40.53
N ILE A 499 -10.61 -6.33 40.64
CA ILE A 499 -10.79 -5.04 41.30
C ILE A 499 -10.68 -5.29 42.81
N GLU A 500 -9.54 -4.92 43.40
CA GLU A 500 -9.44 -4.69 44.85
C GLU A 500 -10.32 -3.48 45.17
N LEU A 501 -11.35 -3.72 45.97
CA LEU A 501 -12.17 -2.64 46.53
C LEU A 501 -11.39 -2.12 47.75
N ASP A 502 -10.78 -0.94 47.62
CA ASP A 502 -10.29 -0.22 48.81
C ASP A 502 -11.49 0.12 49.72
N ASP A 503 -11.36 -0.22 51.00
CA ASP A 503 -12.37 -0.05 52.07
C ASP A 503 -12.84 1.40 52.29
#